data_AF-A0A1L9QV10-F1
#
_entry.id   AF-A0A1L9QV10-F1
#
_cell.length_a   1.000
_cell.length_b   1.000
_cell.length_c   1.000
_cell.angle_alpha   90.00
_cell.angle_beta   90.00
_cell.angle_gamma   90.00
#
_symmetry.space_group_name_H-M   'P 1'
#
loop_
_entity.id
_entity.type
_entity.pdbx_description
1 polymer ?
#
loop_
_entity_poly.entity_id
_entity_poly.type
_entity_poly.pdbx_seq_one_letter_code
_entity_poly.pdbx_strand_id
1 'polypeptide(L)'
;MAELPDLTELDQTLKPLAIAAKQHPPGSLYRKQLLEQLIRTLIDSNQLARPRRNQFKNHYAEIYAEAKQQLFYHLCHRIDDYDPDKGEVLQWANYLLEKRFFIEASRWVLQSIPRGVQRLSIDDLEKQFNQAENPVTLEQIYPERMPLVSEQVIASIRVDPDGLFQKTHVMGKPSANFQFLALRIIEGYSWQETADQLGIPLATLNRFYHRCLAKFSDQIQTYILSQPIPNSNDDEN
;
A
#
# COMPACT_ATOMS: atom_id res chain seq x y z
N MET A 1 -19.55 23.15 14.28
CA MET A 1 -19.22 24.13 13.24
C MET A 1 -18.03 24.92 13.77
N ALA A 2 -16.81 24.61 13.33
CA ALA A 2 -15.63 25.36 13.76
C ALA A 2 -15.65 26.72 13.05
N GLU A 3 -15.65 27.82 13.81
CA GLU A 3 -15.49 29.16 13.29
C GLU A 3 -14.15 29.23 12.53
N LEU A 4 -14.19 29.68 11.27
CA LEU A 4 -12.97 29.92 10.49
C LEU A 4 -12.19 31.03 11.20
N PRO A 5 -10.90 30.84 11.52
CA PRO A 5 -10.11 31.85 12.21
C PRO A 5 -10.06 33.13 11.40
N ASP A 6 -10.22 34.27 12.07
CA ASP A 6 -10.05 35.59 11.46
C ASP A 6 -8.63 35.70 10.88
N LEU A 7 -8.49 36.28 9.70
CA LEU A 7 -7.20 36.42 9.01
C LEU A 7 -6.18 37.16 9.89
N THR A 8 -6.67 38.12 10.68
CA THR A 8 -5.87 38.88 11.65
C THR A 8 -5.30 38.00 12.76
N GLU A 9 -6.10 37.10 13.33
CA GLU A 9 -5.68 36.17 14.40
C GLU A 9 -4.71 35.11 13.87
N LEU A 10 -4.93 34.67 12.62
CA LEU A 10 -4.06 33.73 11.94
C LEU A 10 -2.66 34.33 11.71
N ASP A 11 -2.58 35.56 11.21
CA ASP A 11 -1.30 36.25 11.00
C ASP A 11 -0.58 36.53 12.33
N GLN A 12 -1.32 36.90 13.38
CA GLN A 12 -0.78 37.04 14.75
C GLN A 12 -0.19 35.73 15.30
N THR A 13 -0.66 34.57 14.84
CA THR A 13 -0.14 33.26 15.25
C THR A 13 1.05 32.83 14.39
N LEU A 14 0.99 33.03 13.07
CA LEU A 14 2.01 32.56 12.14
C LEU A 14 3.31 33.38 12.22
N LYS A 15 3.22 34.71 12.38
CA LYS A 15 4.37 35.60 12.35
C LYS A 15 5.38 35.33 13.49
N PRO A 16 4.97 35.17 14.77
CA PRO A 16 5.89 34.81 15.84
C PRO A 16 6.57 33.46 15.62
N LEU A 17 5.85 32.46 15.11
CA LEU A 17 6.40 31.13 14.81
C LEU A 17 7.50 31.21 13.74
N ALA A 18 7.26 31.97 12.67
CA ALA A 18 8.26 32.17 11.62
C ALA A 18 9.50 32.92 12.13
N ILE A 19 9.32 33.99 12.91
CA ILE A 19 10.43 34.76 13.50
C ILE A 19 11.24 33.90 14.48
N ALA A 20 10.56 33.17 15.37
CA ALA A 20 11.22 32.29 16.33
C ALA A 20 12.00 31.18 15.62
N ALA A 21 11.43 30.57 14.57
CA ALA A 21 12.11 29.54 13.78
C ALA A 21 13.42 30.08 13.15
N LYS A 22 13.42 31.32 12.66
CA LYS A 22 14.60 32.00 12.11
C LYS A 22 15.73 32.22 13.12
N GLN A 23 15.38 32.47 14.38
CA GLN A 23 16.37 32.75 15.43
C GLN A 23 17.14 31.49 15.89
N HIS A 24 16.64 30.29 15.58
CA HIS A 24 17.30 29.05 15.93
C HIS A 24 18.16 28.50 14.78
N PRO A 25 19.29 27.81 15.07
CA PRO A 25 20.14 27.23 14.04
C PRO A 25 19.43 26.17 13.16
N PRO A 26 19.80 26.06 11.86
CA PRO A 26 19.31 25.01 10.99
C PRO A 26 19.50 23.62 11.60
N GLY A 27 18.47 22.78 11.52
CA GLY A 27 18.51 21.40 12.01
C GLY A 27 18.29 21.20 13.52
N SER A 28 18.26 22.27 14.33
CA SER A 28 17.95 22.18 15.76
C SER A 28 16.53 21.66 16.01
N LEU A 29 16.34 20.95 17.14
CA LEU A 29 15.04 20.38 17.51
C LEU A 29 13.97 21.47 17.69
N TYR A 30 14.33 22.56 18.36
CA TYR A 30 13.43 23.70 18.58
C TYR A 30 12.98 24.34 17.25
N ARG A 31 13.89 24.53 16.29
CA ARG A 31 13.53 25.03 14.96
C ARG A 31 12.55 24.09 14.26
N LYS A 32 12.77 22.77 14.33
CA LYS A 32 11.87 21.77 13.72
C LYS A 32 10.48 21.84 14.33
N GLN A 33 10.37 21.94 15.65
CA GLN A 33 9.08 22.06 16.35
C GLN A 33 8.30 23.32 15.94
N LEU A 34 9.00 24.46 15.86
CA LEU A 34 8.39 25.72 15.44
C LEU A 34 7.91 25.69 13.99
N LEU A 35 8.71 25.10 13.08
CA LEU A 35 8.34 24.92 11.67
C LEU A 35 7.17 23.94 11.50
N GLU A 36 7.17 22.86 12.28
CA GLU A 36 6.06 21.91 12.30
C GLU A 36 4.77 22.60 12.75
N GLN A 37 4.81 23.39 13.82
CA GLN A 37 3.66 24.15 14.29
C GLN A 37 3.19 25.16 13.24
N LEU A 38 4.11 25.88 12.60
CA LEU A 38 3.80 26.81 11.51
C LEU A 38 3.06 26.12 10.36
N ILE A 39 3.56 24.98 9.89
CA ILE A 39 2.96 24.22 8.79
C ILE A 39 1.59 23.67 9.19
N ARG A 40 1.45 23.13 10.40
CA ARG A 40 0.16 22.65 10.93
C ARG A 40 -0.87 23.78 10.96
N THR A 41 -0.51 24.94 11.50
CA THR A 41 -1.40 26.12 11.51
C THR A 41 -1.82 26.54 10.10
N LEU A 42 -0.90 26.54 9.12
CA LEU A 42 -1.25 26.82 7.73
C LEU A 42 -2.23 25.80 7.13
N ILE A 43 -2.01 24.50 7.39
CA ILE A 43 -2.89 23.42 6.91
C ILE A 43 -4.29 23.56 7.53
N ASP A 44 -4.36 23.68 8.86
CA ASP A 44 -5.59 23.68 9.64
C ASP A 44 -6.43 24.94 9.34
N SER A 45 -5.80 26.06 9.00
CA SER A 45 -6.50 27.28 8.59
C SER A 45 -7.30 27.11 7.29
N ASN A 46 -6.88 26.20 6.40
CA ASN A 46 -7.40 26.04 5.04
C ASN A 46 -7.43 27.35 4.21
N GLN A 47 -6.62 28.36 4.59
CA GLN A 47 -6.52 29.66 3.91
C GLN A 47 -5.47 29.71 2.79
N LEU A 48 -4.81 28.58 2.49
CA LEU A 48 -3.86 28.50 1.38
C LEU A 48 -4.56 28.73 0.03
N ALA A 49 -3.95 29.59 -0.78
CA ALA A 49 -4.44 29.96 -2.10
C ALA A 49 -4.60 28.73 -2.98
N ARG A 50 -5.67 28.72 -3.78
CA ARG A 50 -5.98 27.62 -4.69
C ARG A 50 -5.97 28.15 -6.13
N PRO A 51 -4.79 28.34 -6.72
CA PRO A 51 -4.64 29.01 -8.00
C PRO A 51 -5.14 28.14 -9.15
N ARG A 52 -5.74 28.72 -10.20
CA ARG A 52 -6.09 28.01 -11.46
C ARG A 52 -7.01 26.77 -11.30
N ARG A 53 -7.90 26.75 -10.29
CA ARG A 53 -8.87 25.65 -10.04
C ARG A 53 -9.56 25.12 -11.30
N ASN A 54 -9.91 26.02 -12.23
CA ASN A 54 -10.70 25.68 -13.40
C ASN A 54 -9.87 25.23 -14.62
N GLN A 55 -8.53 25.35 -14.59
CA GLN A 55 -7.68 25.02 -15.74
C GLN A 55 -7.30 23.54 -15.83
N PHE A 56 -7.24 22.82 -14.70
CA PHE A 56 -6.68 21.47 -14.64
C PHE A 56 -7.68 20.44 -14.12
N LYS A 57 -8.89 20.39 -14.68
CA LYS A 57 -10.03 19.63 -14.12
C LYS A 57 -9.68 18.23 -13.56
N ASN A 58 -8.93 17.42 -14.31
CA ASN A 58 -8.62 16.03 -13.93
C ASN A 58 -7.30 15.85 -13.16
N HIS A 59 -6.47 16.90 -13.09
CA HIS A 59 -5.12 16.82 -12.48
C HIS A 59 -4.91 17.85 -11.38
N TYR A 60 -5.91 18.69 -11.10
CA TYR A 60 -5.80 19.81 -10.18
C TYR A 60 -5.42 19.32 -8.77
N ALA A 61 -6.05 18.23 -8.29
CA ALA A 61 -5.79 17.70 -6.97
C ALA A 61 -4.33 17.24 -6.81
N GLU A 62 -3.80 16.51 -7.79
CA GLU A 62 -2.40 16.06 -7.82
C GLU A 62 -1.43 17.25 -7.87
N ILE A 63 -1.66 18.18 -8.81
CA ILE A 63 -0.83 19.39 -8.96
C ILE A 63 -0.83 20.21 -7.67
N TYR A 64 -1.99 20.38 -7.05
CA TYR A 64 -2.12 21.15 -5.81
C TYR A 64 -1.46 20.46 -4.62
N ALA A 65 -1.55 19.13 -4.53
CA ALA A 65 -0.87 18.35 -3.50
C ALA A 65 0.66 18.48 -3.62
N GLU A 66 1.19 18.31 -4.82
CA GLU A 66 2.61 18.46 -5.13
C GLU A 66 3.10 19.89 -4.83
N ALA A 67 2.35 20.90 -5.26
CA ALA A 67 2.68 22.31 -4.99
C ALA A 67 2.74 22.62 -3.48
N LYS A 68 1.81 22.08 -2.68
CA LYS A 68 1.84 22.21 -1.22
C LYS A 68 3.06 21.53 -0.61
N GLN A 69 3.42 20.33 -1.09
CA GLN A 69 4.60 19.62 -0.61
C GLN A 69 5.87 20.42 -0.86
N GLN A 70 6.02 20.99 -2.07
CA GLN A 70 7.16 21.85 -2.39
C GLN A 70 7.19 23.13 -1.55
N LEU A 71 6.03 23.75 -1.32
CA LEU A 71 5.90 24.89 -0.41
C LEU A 71 6.38 24.54 1.01
N PHE A 72 5.86 23.46 1.60
CA PHE A 72 6.22 23.08 2.96
C PHE A 72 7.68 22.66 3.08
N TYR A 73 8.21 21.97 2.08
CA TYR A 73 9.64 21.69 1.99
C TYR A 73 10.46 22.99 1.99
N HIS A 74 10.04 23.98 1.20
CA HIS A 74 10.69 25.29 1.15
C HIS A 74 10.62 26.00 2.50
N LEU A 75 9.46 26.03 3.16
CA LEU A 75 9.33 26.62 4.50
C LEU A 75 10.30 25.96 5.49
N CYS A 76 10.42 24.63 5.48
CA CYS A 76 11.34 23.93 6.39
C CYS A 76 12.82 24.32 6.19
N HIS A 77 13.24 24.57 4.94
CA HIS A 77 14.66 24.74 4.59
C HIS A 77 15.07 26.20 4.37
N ARG A 78 14.10 27.08 4.09
CA ARG A 78 14.32 28.46 3.63
C ARG A 78 13.44 29.47 4.37
N ILE A 79 12.99 29.15 5.59
CA ILE A 79 12.27 30.12 6.44
C ILE A 79 13.10 31.40 6.68
N ASP A 80 14.43 31.34 6.59
CA ASP A 80 15.29 32.51 6.75
C ASP A 80 15.10 33.54 5.62
N ASP A 81 14.57 33.14 4.45
CA ASP A 81 14.23 34.04 3.34
C ASP A 81 12.94 34.84 3.61
N TYR A 82 12.14 34.47 4.62
CA TYR A 82 10.94 35.22 5.01
C TYR A 82 11.32 36.61 5.55
N ASP A 83 10.71 37.65 5.01
CA ASP A 83 10.94 39.03 5.39
C ASP A 83 9.65 39.63 6.00
N PRO A 84 9.61 39.90 7.31
CA PRO A 84 8.41 40.39 7.98
C PRO A 84 8.02 41.81 7.56
N ASP A 85 8.92 42.57 6.92
CA ASP A 85 8.63 43.92 6.43
C ASP A 85 7.95 43.91 5.05
N LYS A 86 8.00 42.79 4.33
CA LYS A 86 7.40 42.63 2.99
C LYS A 86 5.97 42.07 3.01
N GLY A 87 5.54 41.51 4.13
CA GLY A 87 4.19 40.98 4.29
C GLY A 87 4.07 39.87 5.35
N GLU A 88 2.83 39.44 5.57
CA GLU A 88 2.52 38.38 6.53
C GLU A 88 2.85 36.99 5.97
N VAL A 89 3.05 36.03 6.86
CA VAL A 89 3.52 34.69 6.50
C VAL A 89 2.55 34.00 5.54
N LEU A 90 1.24 34.15 5.76
CA LEU A 90 0.22 33.57 4.89
C LEU A 90 0.27 34.17 3.48
N GLN A 91 0.48 35.49 3.37
CA GLN A 91 0.57 36.19 2.08
C GLN A 91 1.81 35.76 1.31
N TRP A 92 2.94 35.63 2.00
CA TRP A 92 4.18 35.12 1.42
C TRP A 92 4.03 33.66 0.95
N ALA A 93 3.45 32.79 1.78
CA ALA A 93 3.18 31.41 1.42
C ALA A 93 2.24 31.30 0.20
N ASN A 94 1.17 32.11 0.17
CA ASN A 94 0.23 32.16 -0.95
C ASN A 94 0.88 32.68 -2.24
N TYR A 95 1.72 33.71 -2.13
CA TYR A 95 2.49 34.22 -3.26
C TYR A 95 3.41 33.15 -3.84
N LEU A 96 4.19 32.45 -3.00
CA LEU A 96 5.06 31.37 -3.43
C LEU A 96 4.29 30.21 -4.06
N LEU A 97 3.18 29.81 -3.43
CA LEU A 97 2.32 28.75 -3.91
C LEU A 97 1.79 29.08 -5.31
N GLU A 98 1.25 30.28 -5.52
CA GLU A 98 0.67 30.69 -6.80
C GLU A 98 1.71 30.95 -7.88
N LYS A 99 2.77 31.71 -7.58
CA LYS A 99 3.70 32.22 -8.60
C LYS A 99 4.85 31.28 -8.90
N ARG A 100 5.11 30.30 -8.04
CA ARG A 100 6.23 29.37 -8.19
C ARG A 100 5.80 27.92 -8.13
N PHE A 101 5.43 27.42 -6.95
CA PHE A 101 5.30 25.98 -6.72
C PHE A 101 4.16 25.36 -7.51
N PHE A 102 3.03 26.06 -7.69
CA PHE A 102 1.96 25.55 -8.54
C PHE A 102 2.36 25.47 -10.01
N ILE A 103 3.18 26.41 -10.51
CA ILE A 103 3.67 26.39 -11.89
C ILE A 103 4.65 25.23 -12.07
N GLU A 104 5.62 25.08 -11.15
CA GLU A 104 6.60 23.99 -11.18
C GLU A 104 5.91 22.62 -11.10
N ALA A 105 5.01 22.43 -10.13
CA ALA A 105 4.21 21.22 -9.98
C ALA A 105 3.37 20.91 -11.22
N SER A 106 2.71 21.93 -11.81
CA SER A 106 1.90 21.73 -13.02
C SER A 106 2.74 21.22 -14.19
N ARG A 107 3.96 21.72 -14.37
CA ARG A 107 4.85 21.23 -15.44
C ARG A 107 5.24 19.78 -15.19
N TRP A 108 5.65 19.44 -13.97
CA TRP A 108 6.12 18.10 -13.63
C TRP A 108 5.01 17.04 -13.76
N VAL A 109 3.83 17.32 -13.19
CA VAL A 109 2.68 16.40 -13.26
C VAL A 109 2.23 16.20 -14.71
N LEU A 110 2.14 17.27 -15.51
CA LEU A 110 1.70 17.18 -16.90
C LEU A 110 2.73 16.52 -17.82
N GLN A 111 4.03 16.70 -17.56
CA GLN A 111 5.09 16.02 -18.31
C GLN A 111 5.11 14.51 -18.05
N SER A 112 4.70 14.09 -16.85
CA SER A 112 4.66 12.68 -16.45
C SER A 112 3.45 11.92 -17.03
N ILE A 113 2.57 12.60 -17.77
CA ILE A 113 1.38 12.00 -18.40
C ILE A 113 1.67 11.78 -19.89
N PRO A 114 1.68 10.51 -20.37
CA PRO A 114 1.77 10.22 -21.79
C PRO A 114 0.59 10.86 -22.54
N ARG A 115 0.88 11.60 -23.61
CA ARG A 115 -0.16 12.23 -24.44
C ARG A 115 -1.08 11.16 -25.03
N GLY A 116 -2.39 11.31 -24.82
CA GLY A 116 -3.41 10.40 -25.37
C GLY A 116 -3.87 9.27 -24.43
N VAL A 117 -3.32 9.17 -23.21
CA VAL A 117 -3.76 8.18 -22.22
C VAL A 117 -4.79 8.81 -21.29
N GLN A 118 -6.02 8.31 -21.31
CA GLN A 118 -7.04 8.65 -20.32
C GLN A 118 -6.72 7.92 -19.01
N ARG A 119 -6.44 8.67 -17.94
CA ARG A 119 -6.38 8.10 -16.58
C ARG A 119 -7.81 7.84 -16.10
N LEU A 120 -8.10 6.58 -15.82
CA LEU A 120 -9.33 6.14 -15.18
C LEU A 120 -9.03 5.85 -13.72
N SER A 121 -9.92 6.25 -12.81
CA SER A 121 -9.86 5.74 -11.44
C SER A 121 -10.21 4.25 -11.42
N ILE A 122 -9.87 3.56 -10.33
CA ILE A 122 -10.26 2.15 -10.15
C ILE A 122 -11.79 2.03 -10.24
N ASP A 123 -12.54 2.94 -9.63
CA ASP A 123 -14.01 2.98 -9.71
C ASP A 123 -14.52 3.18 -11.15
N ASP A 124 -13.82 3.98 -11.97
CA ASP A 124 -14.17 4.16 -13.38
C ASP A 124 -13.92 2.89 -14.19
N LEU A 125 -12.82 2.19 -13.89
CA LEU A 125 -12.50 0.89 -14.50
C LEU A 125 -13.53 -0.18 -14.11
N GLU A 126 -13.94 -0.23 -12.84
CA GLU A 126 -14.97 -1.16 -12.37
C GLU A 126 -16.32 -0.90 -13.02
N LYS A 127 -16.73 0.37 -13.15
CA LYS A 127 -17.96 0.73 -13.88
C LYS A 127 -17.88 0.31 -15.34
N GLN A 128 -16.75 0.54 -15.99
CA GLN A 128 -16.55 0.18 -17.39
C GLN A 128 -16.54 -1.34 -17.59
N PHE A 129 -15.96 -2.09 -16.65
CA PHE A 129 -15.98 -3.54 -16.62
C PHE A 129 -17.40 -4.09 -16.43
N ASN A 130 -18.16 -3.52 -15.48
CA ASN A 130 -19.52 -3.95 -15.17
C ASN A 130 -20.56 -3.56 -16.24
N GLN A 131 -20.22 -2.63 -17.13
CA GLN A 131 -21.07 -2.20 -18.25
C GLN A 131 -20.70 -2.87 -19.58
N ALA A 132 -19.62 -3.66 -19.64
CA ALA A 132 -19.26 -4.40 -20.83
C ALA A 132 -20.31 -5.49 -21.10
N GLU A 133 -20.85 -5.57 -22.33
CA GLU A 133 -21.84 -6.58 -22.72
C GLU A 133 -21.29 -8.02 -22.66
N ASN A 134 -19.97 -8.16 -22.69
CA ASN A 134 -19.23 -9.40 -22.41
C ASN A 134 -17.91 -9.03 -21.71
N PRO A 135 -17.87 -8.93 -20.37
CA PRO A 135 -16.63 -8.68 -19.67
C PRO A 135 -15.70 -9.87 -19.90
N VAL A 136 -14.50 -9.60 -20.41
CA VAL A 136 -13.49 -10.64 -20.59
C VAL A 136 -13.14 -11.17 -19.21
N THR A 137 -13.53 -12.42 -18.92
CA THR A 137 -13.26 -13.03 -17.62
C THR A 137 -11.83 -13.59 -17.58
N LEU A 138 -11.28 -13.76 -16.38
CA LEU A 138 -9.94 -14.36 -16.23
C LEU A 138 -9.86 -15.75 -16.88
N GLU A 139 -10.98 -16.49 -16.91
CA GLU A 139 -11.09 -17.79 -17.59
C GLU A 139 -10.99 -17.68 -19.13
N GLN A 140 -11.34 -16.52 -19.72
CA GLN A 140 -11.26 -16.30 -21.17
C GLN A 140 -9.87 -15.82 -21.61
N ILE A 141 -9.15 -15.10 -20.75
CA ILE A 141 -7.77 -14.64 -21.01
C ILE A 141 -6.77 -15.78 -20.80
N TYR A 142 -7.07 -16.67 -19.83
CA TYR A 142 -6.25 -17.82 -19.49
C TYR A 142 -7.13 -19.08 -19.51
N PRO A 143 -7.44 -19.64 -20.70
CA PRO A 143 -8.20 -20.89 -20.79
C PRO A 143 -7.51 -22.05 -20.06
N GLU A 144 -6.20 -21.95 -19.89
CA GLU A 144 -5.38 -22.80 -19.03
C GLU A 144 -4.72 -21.94 -17.94
N ARG A 145 -5.46 -21.62 -16.87
CA ARG A 145 -4.85 -21.01 -15.68
C ARG A 145 -3.81 -21.99 -15.15
N MET A 146 -2.53 -21.63 -15.24
CA MET A 146 -1.48 -22.33 -14.51
C MET A 146 -1.86 -22.31 -13.02
N PRO A 147 -1.97 -23.47 -12.36
CA PRO A 147 -2.36 -23.51 -10.96
C PRO A 147 -1.34 -22.74 -10.13
N LEU A 148 -1.81 -21.97 -9.15
CA LEU A 148 -0.93 -21.26 -8.24
C LEU A 148 -0.03 -22.27 -7.52
N VAL A 149 1.20 -21.88 -7.17
CA VAL A 149 2.11 -22.77 -6.41
C VAL A 149 1.44 -23.29 -5.14
N SER A 150 0.63 -22.48 -4.47
CA SER A 150 -0.17 -22.90 -3.31
C SER A 150 -1.18 -24.01 -3.64
N GLU A 151 -1.86 -23.94 -4.78
CA GLU A 151 -2.81 -24.96 -5.23
C GLU A 151 -2.08 -26.28 -5.53
N GLN A 152 -0.90 -26.20 -6.15
CA GLN A 152 -0.06 -27.36 -6.44
C GLN A 152 0.48 -28.01 -5.15
N VAL A 153 0.89 -27.21 -4.16
CA VAL A 153 1.27 -27.69 -2.82
C VAL A 153 0.10 -28.43 -2.17
N ILE A 154 -1.10 -27.84 -2.15
CA ILE A 154 -2.30 -28.45 -1.57
C ILE A 154 -2.63 -29.78 -2.28
N ALA A 155 -2.59 -29.79 -3.62
CA ALA A 155 -2.84 -30.99 -4.41
C ALA A 155 -1.82 -32.09 -4.10
N SER A 156 -0.53 -31.76 -4.00
CA SER A 156 0.53 -32.72 -3.68
C SER A 156 0.33 -33.37 -2.30
N ILE A 157 -0.10 -32.57 -1.31
CA ILE A 157 -0.40 -33.06 0.04
C ILE A 157 -1.65 -33.95 0.03
N ARG A 158 -2.68 -33.57 -0.74
CA ARG A 158 -3.96 -34.29 -0.82
C ARG A 158 -3.84 -35.64 -1.55
N VAL A 159 -3.13 -35.67 -2.66
CA VAL A 159 -2.91 -36.90 -3.45
C VAL A 159 -1.99 -37.86 -2.69
N ASP A 160 -0.90 -37.34 -2.09
CA ASP A 160 0.10 -38.11 -1.35
C ASP A 160 0.47 -39.43 -2.06
N PRO A 161 1.04 -39.36 -3.28
CA PRO A 161 1.17 -40.52 -4.17
C PRO A 161 1.94 -41.70 -3.54
N ASP A 162 2.95 -41.42 -2.71
CA ASP A 162 3.74 -42.44 -2.01
C ASP A 162 3.18 -42.82 -0.62
N GLY A 163 2.08 -42.18 -0.21
CA GLY A 163 1.47 -42.30 1.12
C GLY A 163 2.38 -41.82 2.25
N LEU A 164 3.38 -41.00 1.95
CA LEU A 164 4.43 -40.61 2.90
C LEU A 164 3.87 -39.69 4.00
N PHE A 165 2.96 -38.79 3.62
CA PHE A 165 2.35 -37.82 4.52
C PHE A 165 1.33 -38.49 5.45
N GLN A 166 0.59 -39.48 4.95
CA GLN A 166 -0.31 -40.31 5.76
C GLN A 166 0.45 -41.27 6.70
N LYS A 167 1.54 -41.89 6.23
CA LYS A 167 2.36 -42.81 7.05
C LYS A 167 3.08 -42.12 8.20
N THR A 168 3.38 -40.82 8.05
CA THR A 168 4.09 -40.08 9.10
C THR A 168 3.09 -39.46 10.07
N HIS A 169 3.04 -40.00 11.28
CA HIS A 169 2.07 -39.61 12.30
C HIS A 169 2.69 -39.41 13.68
N VAL A 170 1.95 -38.74 14.57
CA VAL A 170 2.32 -38.65 16.00
C VAL A 170 2.34 -40.06 16.61
N MET A 171 3.35 -40.35 17.45
CA MET A 171 3.53 -41.67 18.04
C MET A 171 2.25 -42.19 18.71
N GLY A 172 1.84 -43.41 18.34
CA GLY A 172 0.64 -44.05 18.86
C GLY A 172 -0.70 -43.49 18.33
N LYS A 173 -0.68 -42.51 17.42
CA LYS A 173 -1.90 -41.88 16.88
C LYS A 173 -1.85 -41.72 15.34
N PRO A 174 -2.20 -42.77 14.58
CA PRO A 174 -2.22 -42.73 13.11
C PRO A 174 -3.18 -41.69 12.51
N SER A 175 -4.25 -41.34 13.23
CA SER A 175 -5.19 -40.28 12.84
C SER A 175 -4.57 -38.88 12.87
N ALA A 176 -3.47 -38.69 13.60
CA ALA A 176 -2.72 -37.44 13.66
C ALA A 176 -1.50 -37.49 12.73
N ASN A 177 -1.76 -37.75 11.44
CA ASN A 177 -0.73 -37.76 10.40
C ASN A 177 -0.51 -36.36 9.77
N PHE A 178 0.61 -36.20 9.07
CA PHE A 178 0.99 -34.91 8.50
C PHE A 178 -0.03 -34.41 7.46
N GLN A 179 -0.56 -35.29 6.61
CA GLN A 179 -1.57 -34.92 5.61
C GLN A 179 -2.80 -34.31 6.27
N PHE A 180 -3.37 -35.01 7.27
CA PHE A 180 -4.55 -34.54 7.99
C PHE A 180 -4.32 -33.17 8.64
N LEU A 181 -3.17 -33.00 9.32
CA LEU A 181 -2.85 -31.73 9.98
C LEU A 181 -2.65 -30.59 8.98
N ALA A 182 -1.89 -30.82 7.92
CA ALA A 182 -1.63 -29.78 6.92
C ALA A 182 -2.94 -29.31 6.26
N LEU A 183 -3.82 -30.23 5.85
CA LEU A 183 -5.10 -29.89 5.24
C LEU A 183 -6.02 -29.13 6.20
N ARG A 184 -6.08 -29.53 7.49
CA ARG A 184 -6.87 -28.81 8.50
C ARG A 184 -6.43 -27.36 8.68
N ILE A 185 -5.12 -27.11 8.71
CA ILE A 185 -4.60 -25.75 8.84
C ILE A 185 -4.87 -24.93 7.58
N ILE A 186 -4.75 -25.54 6.39
CA ILE A 186 -5.09 -24.89 5.11
C ILE A 186 -6.59 -24.54 5.03
N GLU A 187 -7.46 -25.39 5.58
CA GLU A 187 -8.91 -25.17 5.66
C GLU A 187 -9.32 -24.13 6.72
N GLY A 188 -8.36 -23.61 7.50
CA GLY A 188 -8.58 -22.51 8.46
C GLY A 188 -8.96 -22.95 9.87
N TYR A 189 -8.88 -24.24 10.21
CA TYR A 189 -9.08 -24.70 11.59
C TYR A 189 -7.95 -24.22 12.50
N SER A 190 -8.27 -23.90 13.75
CA SER A 190 -7.24 -23.52 14.71
C SER A 190 -6.44 -24.72 15.21
N TRP A 191 -5.19 -24.46 15.63
CA TRP A 191 -4.34 -25.47 16.25
C TRP A 191 -4.95 -26.07 17.52
N GLN A 192 -5.67 -25.24 18.29
CA GLN A 192 -6.29 -25.66 19.54
C GLN A 192 -7.44 -26.65 19.28
N GLU A 193 -8.36 -26.31 18.36
CA GLU A 193 -9.47 -27.20 17.97
C GLU A 193 -8.96 -28.54 17.44
N THR A 194 -7.90 -28.51 16.62
CA THR A 194 -7.29 -29.71 16.06
C THR A 194 -6.62 -30.57 17.14
N ALA A 195 -5.95 -29.94 18.11
CA ALA A 195 -5.33 -30.61 19.25
C ALA A 195 -6.38 -31.29 20.15
N ASP A 196 -7.47 -30.59 20.44
CA ASP A 196 -8.58 -31.08 21.26
C ASP A 196 -9.30 -32.25 20.56
N GLN A 197 -9.56 -32.14 19.25
CA GLN A 197 -10.17 -33.21 18.44
C GLN A 197 -9.33 -34.49 18.46
N LEU A 198 -8.00 -34.37 18.40
CA LEU A 198 -7.09 -35.51 18.39
C LEU A 198 -6.71 -35.98 19.81
N GLY A 199 -7.10 -35.23 20.85
CA GLY A 199 -6.67 -35.44 22.23
C GLY A 199 -5.15 -35.40 22.38
N ILE A 200 -4.46 -34.54 21.63
CA ILE A 200 -3.00 -34.40 21.64
C ILE A 200 -2.63 -33.06 22.26
N PRO A 201 -1.63 -32.99 23.16
CA PRO A 201 -1.17 -31.71 23.66
C PRO A 201 -0.72 -30.79 22.52
N LEU A 202 -1.20 -29.54 22.53
CA LEU A 202 -0.90 -28.53 21.50
C LEU A 202 0.61 -28.42 21.20
N ALA A 203 1.45 -28.43 22.23
CA ALA A 203 2.90 -28.36 22.09
C ALA A 203 3.48 -29.56 21.31
N THR A 204 2.92 -30.76 21.50
CA THR A 204 3.31 -31.97 20.78
C THR A 204 2.89 -31.89 19.32
N LEU A 205 1.67 -31.39 19.07
CA LEU A 205 1.13 -31.23 17.72
C LEU A 205 1.95 -30.23 16.90
N ASN A 206 2.24 -29.06 17.47
CA ASN A 206 3.04 -28.02 16.82
C ASN A 206 4.46 -28.50 16.51
N ARG A 207 5.14 -29.13 17.48
CA ARG A 207 6.49 -29.68 17.26
C ARG A 207 6.51 -30.74 16.18
N PHE A 208 5.51 -31.64 16.17
CA PHE A 208 5.37 -32.64 15.14
C PHE A 208 5.19 -32.00 13.76
N TYR A 209 4.28 -31.04 13.64
CA TYR A 209 3.99 -30.35 12.39
C TYR A 209 5.21 -29.63 11.81
N HIS A 210 5.90 -28.80 12.62
CA HIS A 210 7.10 -28.10 12.16
C HIS A 210 8.24 -29.04 11.75
N ARG A 211 8.41 -30.17 12.47
CA ARG A 211 9.38 -31.20 12.08
C ARG A 211 9.01 -31.83 10.74
N CYS A 212 7.74 -32.09 10.48
CA CYS A 212 7.27 -32.64 9.21
C CYS A 212 7.43 -31.63 8.06
N LEU A 213 7.18 -30.33 8.29
CA LEU A 213 7.42 -29.29 7.27
C LEU A 213 8.89 -29.26 6.83
N ALA A 214 9.83 -29.27 7.78
CA ALA A 214 11.25 -29.32 7.45
C ALA A 214 11.60 -30.60 6.67
N LYS A 215 11.08 -31.75 7.11
CA LYS A 215 11.33 -33.06 6.49
C LYS A 215 10.76 -33.20 5.08
N PHE A 216 9.59 -32.63 4.80
CA PHE A 216 8.84 -32.86 3.56
C PHE A 216 8.93 -31.73 2.54
N SER A 217 9.60 -30.63 2.87
CA SER A 217 9.79 -29.49 1.96
C SER A 217 10.34 -29.91 0.58
N ASP A 218 11.46 -30.64 0.55
CA ASP A 218 12.09 -31.13 -0.69
C ASP A 218 11.19 -32.11 -1.46
N GLN A 219 10.43 -32.94 -0.75
CA GLN A 219 9.52 -33.91 -1.35
C GLN A 219 8.32 -33.22 -2.02
N ILE A 220 7.73 -32.23 -1.35
CA ILE A 220 6.64 -31.41 -1.90
C ILE A 220 7.15 -30.65 -3.14
N GLN A 221 8.35 -30.07 -3.09
CA GLN A 221 8.97 -29.42 -4.24
C GLN A 221 9.18 -30.41 -5.40
N THR A 222 9.65 -31.62 -5.12
CA THR A 222 9.82 -32.67 -6.13
C THR A 222 8.49 -33.04 -6.78
N TYR A 223 7.43 -33.24 -5.99
CA TYR A 223 6.10 -33.56 -6.51
C TYR A 223 5.51 -32.47 -7.41
N ILE A 224 5.79 -31.20 -7.11
CA ILE A 224 5.37 -30.05 -7.91
C ILE A 224 6.16 -30.01 -9.23
N LEU A 225 7.47 -30.21 -9.17
CA LEU A 225 8.34 -30.20 -10.35
C LEU A 225 8.18 -31.45 -11.24
N SER A 226 7.69 -32.57 -10.70
CA SER A 226 7.47 -33.82 -11.42
C SER A 226 6.06 -33.95 -12.01
N GLN A 227 5.16 -32.97 -11.81
CA GLN A 227 3.88 -32.99 -12.51
C GLN A 227 4.14 -32.76 -14.01
N PRO A 228 3.59 -33.59 -14.92
CA PRO A 228 3.68 -33.32 -16.34
C PRO A 228 2.96 -31.99 -16.63
N ILE A 229 3.69 -31.05 -17.23
CA ILE A 229 3.09 -29.91 -17.92
C ILE A 229 2.17 -30.53 -18.99
N PRO A 230 0.89 -30.17 -19.06
CA PRO A 230 0.06 -30.60 -20.19
C PRO A 230 0.75 -30.13 -21.46
N ASN A 231 1.25 -31.08 -22.26
CA ASN A 231 1.76 -30.78 -23.59
C ASN A 231 0.56 -30.35 -24.43
N SER A 232 0.33 -29.04 -24.54
CA SER A 232 -0.36 -28.45 -25.67
C SER A 232 0.56 -28.60 -26.88
N ASN A 233 0.50 -29.75 -27.55
CA ASN A 233 0.87 -29.97 -28.97
C ASN A 233 0.71 -31.47 -29.27
N ASP A 234 -0.53 -31.90 -29.45
CA ASP A 234 -0.87 -32.98 -30.38
C ASP A 234 -1.61 -32.34 -31.56
N ASP A 235 -0.89 -31.52 -32.32
CA ASP A 235 -1.18 -31.33 -33.74
C ASP A 235 -0.25 -32.28 -34.49
N GLU A 236 -0.71 -33.50 -34.75
CA GLU A 236 -0.25 -34.25 -35.91
C GLU A 236 -1.29 -35.28 -36.37
N ASN A 237 -1.88 -34.95 -37.53
CA ASN A 237 -2.43 -35.79 -38.60
C ASN A 237 -3.96 -35.89 -38.75
#